data_AF-A0A9D4X1E4-F1
#
_entry.id   AF-A0A9D4X1E4-F1
#
_cell.length_a   1.000
_cell.length_b   1.000
_cell.length_c   1.000
_cell.angle_alpha   90.00
_cell.angle_beta   90.00
_cell.angle_gamma   90.00
#
_symmetry.space_group_name_H-M   'P 1'
#
loop_
_entity.id
_entity.type
_entity.pdbx_description
1 polymer ?
#
loop_
_entity_poly.entity_id
_entity_poly.type
_entity_poly.pdbx_seq_one_letter_code
_entity_poly.pdbx_strand_id
1 'polypeptide(L)'
;MAAIGTAFLFATVQTLVKKLASKEFLNFIKNTKLDLSLLKQIRLTLLTLQPYLDAAEEKQINTPSVKDWLDGLKDAVYDAEDLLNHISYDSHRCHMENTQAASKTKQVWNFFFSPFKNSYGEINSQMNDMCETLKHFAENKDILSLQTKSVRVSYRTPSTPMFNESVMVGRKDDKDKVMNMLLSQSSTK
;
A
#
# COMPACT_ATOMS: atom_id res chain seq x y z
N MET A 1 -5.43 -10.27 13.89
CA MET A 1 -4.88 -11.05 12.77
C MET A 1 -4.53 -10.06 11.69
N ALA A 2 -3.25 -9.84 11.39
CA ALA A 2 -2.88 -9.01 10.23
C ALA A 2 -3.00 -9.89 8.98
N ALA A 3 -4.02 -9.60 8.18
CA ALA A 3 -4.17 -10.16 6.86
C ALA A 3 -3.07 -9.58 5.96
N ILE A 4 -2.32 -10.45 5.28
CA ILE A 4 -1.13 -10.06 4.51
C ILE A 4 -1.52 -9.20 3.28
N GLY A 5 -2.77 -9.27 2.81
CA GLY A 5 -3.27 -8.60 1.60
C GLY A 5 -3.32 -7.07 1.71
N THR A 6 -4.05 -6.52 2.68
CA THR A 6 -4.16 -5.06 2.87
C THR A 6 -3.03 -4.43 3.67
N ALA A 7 -2.21 -5.22 4.38
CA ALA A 7 -1.06 -4.69 5.10
C ALA A 7 -0.06 -3.99 4.16
N PHE A 8 0.15 -4.55 2.97
CA PHE A 8 0.96 -3.92 1.93
C PHE A 8 0.32 -2.63 1.43
N LEU A 9 -0.95 -2.66 1.05
CA LEU A 9 -1.69 -1.48 0.58
C LEU A 9 -1.68 -0.34 1.61
N PHE A 10 -1.88 -0.67 2.89
CA PHE A 10 -1.80 0.30 3.98
C PHE A 10 -0.41 0.92 4.10
N ALA A 11 0.65 0.12 4.01
CA ALA A 11 2.02 0.62 4.02
C ALA A 11 2.32 1.52 2.80
N THR A 12 1.82 1.17 1.62
CA THR A 12 1.92 2.00 0.41
C THR A 12 1.23 3.34 0.62
N VAL A 13 -0.04 3.35 1.07
CA VAL A 13 -0.79 4.58 1.37
C VAL A 13 -0.01 5.47 2.36
N GLN A 14 0.53 4.90 3.43
CA GLN A 14 1.36 5.66 4.38
C GLN A 14 2.62 6.24 3.75
N THR A 15 3.27 5.49 2.87
CA THR A 15 4.47 5.92 2.15
C THR A 15 4.16 7.08 1.23
N LEU A 16 3.07 7.01 0.46
CA LEU A 16 2.61 8.11 -0.39
C LEU A 16 2.24 9.35 0.42
N VAL A 17 1.52 9.20 1.53
CA VAL A 17 1.18 10.31 2.42
C VAL A 17 2.44 10.99 2.97
N LYS A 18 3.44 10.21 3.41
CA LYS A 18 4.73 10.75 3.88
C LYS A 18 5.47 11.49 2.78
N LYS A 19 5.49 10.94 1.57
CA LYS A 19 6.12 11.55 0.40
C LYS A 19 5.45 12.87 0.02
N LEU A 20 4.12 12.91 -0.04
CA LEU A 20 3.32 14.11 -0.27
C LEU A 20 3.43 15.15 0.87
N ALA A 21 3.92 14.75 2.03
CA ALA A 21 4.25 15.64 3.15
C ALA A 21 5.72 16.05 3.19
N SER A 22 6.58 15.44 2.38
CA SER A 22 8.02 15.69 2.40
C SER A 22 8.32 17.10 1.95
N LYS A 23 9.16 17.80 2.72
CA LYS A 23 9.62 19.15 2.38
C LYS A 23 10.37 19.16 1.05
N GLU A 24 11.21 18.15 0.80
CA GLU A 24 11.98 18.02 -0.43
C GLU A 24 11.05 17.92 -1.63
N PHE A 25 10.09 16.99 -1.58
CA PHE A 25 9.10 16.81 -2.64
C PHE A 25 8.27 18.07 -2.86
N LEU A 26 7.72 18.67 -1.80
CA LEU A 26 6.93 19.90 -1.92
C LEU A 26 7.73 21.10 -2.44
N ASN A 27 9.01 21.22 -2.08
CA ASN A 27 9.87 22.29 -2.59
C ASN A 27 10.18 22.10 -4.08
N PHE A 28 10.40 20.86 -4.52
CA PHE A 28 10.53 20.57 -5.95
C PHE A 28 9.26 21.00 -6.69
N ILE A 29 8.09 20.57 -6.25
CA ILE A 29 6.81 20.92 -6.87
C ILE A 29 6.61 22.44 -6.97
N LYS A 30 6.90 23.19 -5.89
CA LYS A 30 6.80 24.67 -5.89
C LYS A 30 7.66 25.36 -6.95
N ASN A 31 8.78 24.72 -7.33
CA ASN A 31 9.69 25.23 -8.35
C ASN A 31 9.34 24.72 -9.76
N THR A 32 8.22 24.02 -9.92
CA THR A 32 7.69 23.49 -11.19
C THR A 32 6.31 24.07 -11.50
N LYS A 33 5.76 23.75 -12.68
CA LYS A 33 4.38 24.09 -13.05
C LYS A 33 3.34 23.06 -12.58
N LEU A 34 3.73 22.16 -11.67
CA LEU A 34 2.83 21.14 -11.14
C LEU A 34 1.85 21.75 -10.12
N ASP A 35 0.62 21.25 -10.13
CA ASP A 35 -0.44 21.76 -9.26
C ASP A 35 -0.32 21.23 -7.83
N LEU A 36 0.16 22.10 -6.94
CA LEU A 36 0.28 21.82 -5.51
C LEU A 36 -1.08 21.52 -4.84
N SER A 37 -2.17 22.07 -5.37
CA SER A 37 -3.51 21.86 -4.82
C SER A 37 -3.99 20.43 -5.08
N LEU A 38 -3.75 19.89 -6.27
CA LEU A 38 -4.09 18.50 -6.61
C LEU A 38 -3.33 17.51 -5.71
N LEU A 39 -2.03 17.73 -5.49
CA LEU A 39 -1.23 16.89 -4.59
C LEU A 39 -1.74 16.91 -3.14
N LYS A 40 -2.18 18.08 -2.65
CA LYS A 40 -2.81 18.19 -1.33
C LYS A 40 -4.13 17.41 -1.29
N GLN A 41 -4.93 17.48 -2.34
CA GLN A 41 -6.19 16.73 -2.41
C GLN A 41 -5.93 15.22 -2.42
N ILE A 42 -5.03 14.72 -3.27
CA ILE A 42 -4.62 13.30 -3.27
C ILE A 42 -4.22 12.85 -1.87
N ARG A 43 -3.36 13.62 -1.18
CA ARG A 43 -2.95 13.30 0.19
C ARG A 43 -4.12 13.21 1.17
N LEU A 44 -5.04 14.17 1.12
CA LEU A 44 -6.21 14.20 2.02
C LEU A 44 -7.16 13.02 1.75
N THR A 45 -7.37 12.68 0.48
CA THR A 45 -8.21 11.56 0.08
C THR A 45 -7.60 10.23 0.52
N LEU A 46 -6.29 10.04 0.33
CA LEU A 46 -5.56 8.86 0.83
C LEU A 46 -5.68 8.70 2.36
N LEU A 47 -5.52 9.80 3.12
CA LEU A 47 -5.73 9.81 4.57
C LEU A 47 -7.18 9.46 4.95
N THR A 48 -8.14 9.89 4.14
CA THR A 48 -9.56 9.60 4.36
C THR A 48 -9.87 8.12 4.11
N LEU A 49 -9.19 7.48 3.16
CA LEU A 49 -9.38 6.07 2.80
C LEU A 49 -8.66 5.11 3.75
N GLN A 50 -7.53 5.52 4.33
CA GLN A 50 -6.67 4.67 5.15
C GLN A 50 -7.41 3.91 6.29
N PRO A 51 -8.33 4.51 7.07
CA PRO A 51 -9.04 3.79 8.13
C PRO A 51 -10.01 2.71 7.63
N TYR A 52 -10.40 2.76 6.36
CA TYR A 52 -11.38 1.84 5.77
C TYR A 52 -10.73 0.57 5.24
N LEU A 53 -9.40 0.54 5.08
CA LEU A 53 -8.68 -0.63 4.57
C LEU A 53 -8.86 -1.85 5.47
N ASP A 54 -8.73 -1.68 6.79
CA ASP A 54 -8.94 -2.78 7.76
C ASP A 54 -10.40 -3.27 7.75
N ALA A 55 -11.36 -2.35 7.67
CA ALA A 55 -12.78 -2.69 7.63
C ALA A 55 -13.17 -3.40 6.32
N ALA A 56 -12.56 -3.01 5.20
CA ALA A 56 -12.76 -3.64 3.91
C ALA A 56 -12.17 -5.05 3.87
N GLU A 57 -10.97 -5.25 4.42
CA GLU A 57 -10.32 -6.57 4.53
C GLU A 57 -11.18 -7.57 5.32
N GLU A 58 -11.77 -7.16 6.45
CA GLU A 58 -12.66 -8.06 7.21
C GLU A 58 -13.91 -8.44 6.42
N LYS A 59 -14.45 -7.51 5.63
CA LYS A 59 -15.72 -7.69 4.92
C LYS A 59 -15.58 -8.34 3.54
N GLN A 60 -14.42 -8.25 2.88
CA GLN A 60 -14.23 -8.78 1.51
C GLN A 60 -14.49 -10.29 1.41
N ILE A 61 -14.32 -11.03 2.52
CA ILE A 61 -14.54 -12.49 2.58
C ILE A 61 -16.00 -12.84 2.29
N ASN A 62 -16.94 -12.02 2.77
CA ASN A 62 -18.38 -12.32 2.73
C ASN A 62 -19.14 -11.39 1.78
N THR A 63 -18.51 -10.35 1.26
CA THR A 63 -19.18 -9.31 0.46
C THR A 63 -18.39 -9.05 -0.82
N PRO A 64 -18.78 -9.67 -1.96
CA PRO A 64 -18.11 -9.48 -3.25
C PRO A 64 -17.95 -8.01 -3.65
N SER A 65 -18.96 -7.17 -3.42
CA SER A 65 -18.88 -5.73 -3.72
C SER A 65 -17.80 -4.99 -2.92
N VAL A 66 -17.48 -5.44 -1.69
CA VAL A 66 -16.38 -4.87 -0.90
C VAL A 66 -15.03 -5.34 -1.45
N LYS A 67 -14.96 -6.59 -1.94
CA LYS A 67 -13.78 -7.10 -2.61
C LYS A 67 -13.49 -6.31 -3.88
N ASP A 68 -14.48 -6.12 -4.75
CA ASP A 68 -14.32 -5.36 -6.01
C ASP A 68 -13.91 -3.90 -5.73
N TRP A 69 -14.49 -3.28 -4.69
CA TRP A 69 -14.11 -1.94 -4.25
C TRP A 69 -12.65 -1.90 -3.75
N LEU A 70 -12.21 -2.91 -2.99
CA LEU A 70 -10.86 -2.98 -2.44
C LEU A 70 -9.82 -3.25 -3.53
N ASP A 71 -10.12 -4.14 -4.47
CA ASP A 71 -9.28 -4.43 -5.63
C ASP A 71 -9.13 -3.18 -6.50
N GLY A 72 -10.23 -2.47 -6.79
CA GLY A 72 -10.18 -1.20 -7.53
C GLY A 72 -9.42 -0.08 -6.79
N LEU A 73 -9.58 0.02 -5.46
CA LEU A 73 -8.82 0.99 -4.66
C LEU A 73 -7.33 0.68 -4.68
N LYS A 74 -6.96 -0.61 -4.65
CA LYS A 74 -5.56 -1.04 -4.72
C LYS A 74 -4.92 -0.61 -6.03
N ASP A 75 -5.60 -0.83 -7.15
CA ASP A 75 -5.13 -0.41 -8.47
C ASP A 75 -4.94 1.12 -8.53
N ALA A 76 -5.92 1.88 -8.06
CA ALA A 76 -5.83 3.35 -8.01
C ALA A 76 -4.66 3.86 -7.14
N VAL A 77 -4.37 3.18 -6.03
CA VAL A 77 -3.23 3.54 -5.16
C VAL A 77 -1.89 3.23 -5.85
N TYR A 78 -1.79 2.15 -6.61
CA TYR A 78 -0.57 1.82 -7.36
C TYR A 78 -0.34 2.78 -8.53
N ASP A 79 -1.39 3.14 -9.25
CA ASP A 79 -1.30 4.18 -10.29
C ASP A 79 -0.85 5.52 -9.67
N ALA A 80 -1.31 5.85 -8.46
CA ALA A 80 -0.86 7.04 -7.73
C ALA A 80 0.62 6.95 -7.33
N GLU A 81 1.06 5.77 -6.89
CA GLU A 81 2.45 5.49 -6.54
C GLU A 81 3.37 5.69 -7.75
N ASP A 82 3.00 5.11 -8.89
CA ASP A 82 3.75 5.21 -10.15
C ASP A 82 3.87 6.66 -10.62
N LEU A 83 2.77 7.43 -10.60
CA LEU A 83 2.78 8.84 -10.96
C LEU A 83 3.71 9.67 -10.05
N LEU A 84 3.62 9.45 -8.73
CA LEU A 84 4.47 10.17 -7.76
C LEU A 84 5.94 9.75 -7.85
N ASN A 85 6.22 8.49 -8.16
CA ASN A 85 7.57 7.96 -8.39
C ASN A 85 8.17 8.57 -9.66
N HIS A 86 7.40 8.66 -10.74
CA HIS A 86 7.80 9.33 -11.97
C HIS A 86 8.23 10.80 -11.72
N ILE A 87 7.41 11.57 -10.99
CA ILE A 87 7.73 12.95 -10.64
C ILE A 87 9.02 13.05 -9.80
N SER A 88 9.22 12.11 -8.88
CA SER A 88 10.42 12.10 -8.03
C SER A 88 11.66 11.75 -8.82
N TYR A 89 11.55 10.80 -9.73
CA TYR A 89 12.63 10.44 -10.63
C TYR A 89 13.06 11.64 -11.48
N ASP A 90 12.11 12.38 -12.05
CA ASP A 90 12.40 13.62 -12.78
C ASP A 90 13.07 14.69 -11.90
N SER A 91 12.65 14.81 -10.63
CA SER A 91 13.30 15.68 -9.64
C SER A 91 14.77 15.32 -9.42
N HIS A 92 15.07 14.04 -9.21
CA HIS A 92 16.44 13.58 -8.99
C HIS A 92 17.30 13.75 -10.24
N ARG A 93 16.78 13.45 -11.43
CA ARG A 93 17.49 13.68 -12.70
C ARG A 93 17.87 15.15 -12.85
N CYS A 94 16.92 16.07 -12.61
CA CYS A 94 17.17 17.51 -12.69
C CYS A 94 18.26 17.96 -11.70
N HIS A 95 18.27 17.42 -10.49
CA HIS A 95 19.31 17.72 -9.50
C HIS A 95 20.70 17.26 -9.97
N MET A 96 20.80 16.06 -10.56
CA MET A 96 22.06 15.50 -11.08
C MET A 96 22.58 16.26 -12.31
N GLU A 97 21.71 16.60 -13.26
CA GLU A 97 22.08 17.37 -14.45
C GLU A 97 22.56 18.78 -14.08
N ASN A 98 21.92 19.42 -13.10
CA ASN A 98 22.30 20.76 -12.65
C ASN A 98 23.64 20.77 -11.88
N THR A 99 23.92 19.73 -11.08
CA THR A 99 25.21 19.58 -10.41
C THR A 99 26.35 19.30 -11.39
N GLN A 100 26.08 18.59 -12.50
CA GLN A 100 27.06 18.38 -13.56
C GLN A 100 27.30 19.65 -14.41
N ALA A 101 26.23 20.43 -14.68
CA ALA A 101 26.27 21.68 -15.44
C ALA A 101 26.87 22.87 -14.66
N ALA A 102 26.86 22.86 -13.32
CA ALA A 102 27.51 23.90 -12.51
C ALA A 102 29.03 24.02 -12.75
N SER A 103 29.67 23.00 -13.35
CA SER A 103 31.07 23.03 -13.78
C SER A 103 31.32 23.75 -15.12
N LYS A 104 30.27 24.07 -15.89
CA LYS A 104 30.36 24.76 -17.19
C LYS A 104 29.21 25.76 -17.33
N THR A 105 29.51 27.04 -17.03
CA THR A 105 28.78 28.26 -17.40
C THR A 105 27.28 28.15 -17.75
N LYS A 106 26.43 28.66 -16.84
CA LYS A 106 25.03 29.10 -17.04
C LYS A 106 24.27 28.29 -18.10
N GLN A 107 23.97 27.04 -17.79
CA GLN A 107 23.07 26.25 -18.62
C GLN A 107 21.63 26.49 -18.18
N VAL A 108 20.87 27.05 -19.12
CA VAL A 108 19.42 27.27 -19.08
C VAL A 108 18.75 26.02 -18.49
N TRP A 109 17.73 26.21 -17.66
CA TRP A 109 16.91 25.13 -17.15
C TRP A 109 16.22 24.39 -18.32
N ASN A 110 16.96 23.49 -18.94
CA ASN A 110 16.55 22.68 -20.06
C ASN A 110 15.70 21.52 -19.50
N PHE A 111 14.57 21.88 -18.90
CA PHE A 111 13.56 21.00 -18.30
C PHE A 111 12.95 19.99 -19.29
N PHE A 112 13.32 20.03 -20.58
CA PHE A 112 12.58 19.42 -21.69
C PHE A 112 13.38 18.46 -22.60
N PHE A 113 14.61 18.07 -22.27
CA PHE A 113 15.42 17.23 -23.17
C PHE A 113 15.61 15.81 -22.66
N SER A 114 14.53 15.03 -22.61
CA SER A 114 14.56 13.56 -22.51
C SER A 114 13.39 12.94 -23.30
N PRO A 115 13.46 11.69 -23.80
CA PRO A 115 12.52 11.13 -24.79
C PRO A 115 11.08 10.91 -24.31
N PHE A 116 10.80 11.15 -23.03
CA PHE A 116 9.48 11.00 -22.41
C PHE A 116 8.80 12.37 -22.34
N LYS A 117 7.90 12.61 -23.29
CA LYS A 117 7.30 13.91 -23.64
C LYS A 117 6.26 14.47 -22.66
N ASN A 118 6.15 14.01 -21.42
CA ASN A 118 5.07 14.49 -20.56
C ASN A 118 5.36 15.92 -20.09
N SER A 119 4.57 16.86 -20.63
CA SER A 119 4.57 18.23 -20.13
C SER A 119 3.98 18.28 -18.73
N TYR A 120 4.32 19.31 -17.95
CA TYR A 120 3.66 19.55 -16.65
C TYR A 120 2.13 19.63 -16.77
N GLY A 121 1.59 20.04 -17.93
CA GLY A 121 0.14 20.05 -18.17
C GLY A 121 -0.45 18.63 -18.21
N GLU A 122 0.26 17.69 -18.83
CA GLU A 122 -0.16 16.29 -18.89
C GLU A 122 -0.08 15.62 -17.52
N ILE A 123 1.01 15.85 -16.78
CA ILE A 123 1.14 15.36 -15.40
C ILE A 123 0.03 15.93 -14.51
N ASN A 124 -0.32 17.22 -14.65
CA ASN A 124 -1.43 17.81 -13.91
C ASN A 124 -2.78 17.18 -14.27
N SER A 125 -3.00 16.83 -15.55
CA SER A 125 -4.19 16.09 -15.97
C SER A 125 -4.24 14.73 -15.27
N GLN A 126 -3.14 13.98 -15.30
CA GLN A 126 -3.04 12.68 -14.61
C GLN A 126 -3.26 12.80 -13.10
N MET A 127 -2.73 13.85 -12.47
CA MET A 127 -2.98 14.14 -11.05
C MET A 127 -4.47 14.43 -10.78
N ASN A 128 -5.14 15.13 -11.70
CA ASN A 128 -6.56 15.41 -11.58
C ASN A 128 -7.39 14.13 -11.70
N ASP A 129 -7.14 13.32 -12.72
CA ASP A 129 -7.81 12.03 -12.95
C ASP A 129 -7.62 11.10 -11.74
N MET A 130 -6.40 11.07 -11.19
CA MET A 130 -6.09 10.34 -9.96
C MET A 130 -6.88 10.86 -8.76
N CYS A 131 -6.96 12.19 -8.62
CA CYS A 131 -7.71 12.82 -7.53
C CYS A 131 -9.21 12.49 -7.62
N GLU A 132 -9.79 12.53 -8.82
CA GLU A 132 -11.20 12.18 -9.05
C GLU A 132 -11.45 10.70 -8.76
N THR A 133 -10.57 9.82 -9.23
CA THR A 133 -10.66 8.37 -8.99
C THR A 133 -10.62 8.04 -7.49
N LEU A 134 -9.64 8.59 -6.75
CA LEU A 134 -9.57 8.35 -5.31
C LEU A 134 -10.76 8.94 -4.55
N LYS A 135 -11.29 10.10 -4.98
CA LYS A 135 -12.50 10.69 -4.38
C LYS A 135 -13.71 9.80 -4.59
N HIS A 136 -13.86 9.22 -5.78
CA HIS A 136 -14.93 8.28 -6.06
C HIS A 136 -14.93 7.09 -5.09
N PHE A 137 -13.76 6.51 -4.80
CA PHE A 137 -13.65 5.47 -3.78
C PHE A 137 -14.01 5.98 -2.38
N ALA A 138 -13.62 7.22 -2.05
CA ALA A 138 -13.91 7.83 -0.77
C ALA A 138 -15.40 8.18 -0.59
N GLU A 139 -16.16 8.39 -1.65
CA GLU A 139 -17.61 8.61 -1.62
C GLU A 139 -18.37 7.27 -1.58
N ASN A 140 -17.95 6.30 -2.39
CA ASN A 140 -18.59 4.99 -2.46
C ASN A 140 -18.47 4.17 -1.16
N LYS A 141 -17.54 4.51 -0.27
CA LYS A 141 -17.37 3.82 1.02
C LYS A 141 -18.63 3.89 1.90
N ASP A 142 -19.40 4.98 1.79
CA ASP A 142 -20.60 5.21 2.60
C ASP A 142 -21.76 4.31 2.12
N ILE A 143 -21.79 4.02 0.81
CA ILE A 143 -22.74 3.10 0.18
C ILE A 143 -22.50 1.66 0.67
N LEU A 144 -21.24 1.29 0.90
CA LEU A 144 -20.85 -0.05 1.38
C LEU A 144 -20.99 -0.23 2.90
N SER A 145 -21.52 0.78 3.61
CA SER A 145 -21.68 0.77 5.07
C SER A 145 -20.40 0.33 5.80
N LEU A 146 -19.23 0.75 5.29
CA LEU A 146 -17.92 0.43 5.87
C LEU A 146 -17.76 1.26 7.15
N GLN A 147 -18.29 0.77 8.27
CA GLN A 147 -18.07 1.38 9.57
C GLN A 147 -16.64 1.07 10.04
N THR A 148 -15.87 2.12 10.32
CA THR A 148 -14.60 2.03 11.06
C THR A 148 -14.90 1.49 12.45
N LYS A 149 -14.70 0.20 12.69
CA LYS A 149 -14.88 -0.37 14.03
C LYS A 149 -13.66 -0.02 14.87
N SER A 150 -13.91 0.65 15.99
CA SER A 150 -12.92 0.84 17.06
C SER A 150 -12.26 -0.50 17.40
N VAL A 151 -10.93 -0.53 17.29
CA VAL A 151 -9.98 -1.59 17.64
C VAL A 151 -10.64 -2.80 18.31
N ARG A 152 -10.93 -3.84 17.51
CA ARG A 152 -11.17 -5.17 18.09
C ARG A 152 -9.87 -5.92 18.11
N VAL A 153 -9.37 -6.14 19.33
CA VAL A 153 -8.32 -7.11 19.60
C VAL A 153 -8.82 -8.46 19.11
N SER A 154 -8.33 -8.87 17.94
CA SER A 154 -8.52 -10.21 17.41
C SER A 154 -7.77 -11.17 18.32
N TYR A 155 -8.49 -11.87 19.19
CA TYR A 155 -7.96 -13.03 19.89
C TYR A 155 -7.69 -14.10 18.83
N ARG A 156 -6.45 -14.12 18.32
CA ARG A 156 -5.96 -15.27 17.55
C ARG A 156 -6.06 -16.46 18.50
N THR A 157 -6.85 -17.47 18.17
CA THR A 157 -6.70 -18.77 18.82
C THR A 157 -5.22 -19.14 18.67
N PRO A 158 -4.49 -19.37 19.78
CA PRO A 158 -3.07 -19.70 19.70
C PRO A 158 -2.88 -20.84 18.71
N SER A 159 -2.08 -20.61 17.67
CA SER A 159 -1.68 -21.67 16.75
C SER A 159 -0.74 -22.57 17.53
N THR A 160 -1.31 -23.58 18.20
CA THR A 160 -0.66 -24.61 19.02
C THR A 160 0.36 -24.08 20.04
N PRO A 161 0.18 -24.27 21.36
CA PRO A 161 1.28 -24.07 22.29
C PRO A 161 2.51 -24.81 21.76
N MET A 162 3.66 -24.16 21.68
CA MET A 162 4.92 -24.85 21.48
C MET A 162 5.12 -25.72 22.71
N PHE A 163 4.67 -26.97 22.62
CA PHE A 163 4.65 -27.90 23.72
C PHE A 163 6.07 -28.28 24.07
N ASN A 164 6.51 -27.91 25.27
CA ASN A 164 7.72 -28.46 25.86
C ASN A 164 7.43 -29.94 26.20
N GLU A 165 8.04 -30.87 25.45
CA GLU A 165 7.82 -32.33 25.59
C GLU A 165 8.10 -32.84 27.02
N SER A 166 8.90 -32.11 27.80
CA SER A 166 9.34 -32.53 29.14
C SER A 166 8.26 -32.43 30.24
N VAL A 167 7.10 -31.83 29.97
CA VAL A 167 6.06 -31.57 30.99
C VAL A 167 4.83 -32.49 30.86
N MET A 168 4.81 -33.40 29.87
CA MET A 168 3.64 -34.26 29.63
C MET A 168 3.81 -35.65 30.28
N VAL A 169 3.26 -35.82 31.48
CA VAL A 169 3.23 -37.11 32.20
C VAL A 169 1.90 -37.83 31.91
N GLY A 170 1.92 -39.16 31.74
CA GLY A 170 0.72 -40.01 31.67
C GLY A 170 0.21 -40.35 30.26
N ARG A 171 0.83 -39.84 29.19
CA ARG A 171 0.45 -40.17 27.79
C ARG A 171 1.37 -41.18 27.11
N LYS A 172 2.14 -41.93 27.89
CA LYS A 172 3.14 -42.86 27.35
C LYS A 172 2.48 -44.05 26.63
N ASP A 173 1.42 -44.60 27.22
CA ASP A 173 0.68 -45.72 26.65
C ASP A 173 -0.05 -45.33 25.36
N ASP A 174 -0.65 -44.14 25.32
CA ASP A 174 -1.27 -43.59 24.10
C ASP A 174 -0.23 -43.42 22.98
N LYS A 175 0.96 -42.91 23.31
CA LYS A 175 2.06 -42.76 22.35
C LYS A 175 2.48 -44.11 21.78
N ASP A 176 2.66 -45.10 22.63
CA ASP A 176 3.10 -46.44 22.22
C ASP A 176 2.00 -47.16 21.41
N LYS A 177 0.72 -46.94 21.76
CA LYS A 177 -0.43 -47.44 20.98
C LYS A 177 -0.49 -46.84 19.58
N VAL A 178 -0.32 -45.51 19.45
CA VAL A 178 -0.28 -44.83 18.15
C VAL A 178 0.92 -45.29 17.32
N MET A 179 2.10 -45.44 17.95
CA MET A 179 3.30 -45.96 17.29
C MET A 179 3.07 -47.36 16.73
N ASN A 180 2.46 -48.26 17.50
CA ASN A 180 2.16 -49.61 17.06
C ASN A 180 1.14 -49.64 15.92
N MET A 181 0.13 -48.76 15.93
CA MET A 181 -0.81 -48.63 14.82
C MET A 181 -0.12 -48.20 13.52
N LEU A 182 0.81 -47.24 13.60
CA LEU A 182 1.56 -46.75 12.44
C LEU A 182 2.51 -47.82 11.87
N LEU A 183 3.22 -48.53 12.73
CA LEU A 183 4.15 -49.59 12.31
C LEU A 183 3.41 -50.80 11.73
N SER A 184 2.22 -51.12 12.26
CA SER A 184 1.39 -52.24 11.77
C SER A 184 0.82 -51.98 10.37
N GLN A 185 0.63 -50.72 9.96
CA GLN A 185 0.19 -50.39 8.60
C GLN A 185 1.30 -50.52 7.55
N SER A 186 2.57 -50.37 7.94
CA SER A 186 3.72 -50.56 7.04
C SER A 186 4.12 -52.02 6.80
N SER A 187 3.53 -52.97 7.55
CA SER A 187 3.86 -54.40 7.47
C SER A 187 2.82 -55.24 6.72
N THR A 188 1.87 -54.61 6.01
CA THR A 188 1.03 -55.32 5.04
C THR A 188 1.68 -55.24 3.67
N LYS A 189 2.35 -56.32 3.28
CA LYS A 189 2.82 -56.58 1.93
C LYS A 189 2.27 -57.93 1.48
#